data_AF-A0A965HIC9-F1
#
_entry.id   AF-A0A965HIC9-F1
#
_cell.length_a   1.000
_cell.length_b   1.000
_cell.length_c   1.000
_cell.angle_alpha   90.00
_cell.angle_beta   90.00
_cell.angle_gamma   90.00
#
_symmetry.space_group_name_H-M   'P 1'
#
loop_
_entity.id
_entity.type
_entity.pdbx_description
1 polymer ?
#
loop_
_entity_poly.entity_id
_entity_poly.type
_entity_poly.pdbx_seq_one_letter_code
_entity_poly.pdbx_strand_id
1 'polypeptide(L)'
;MNRSMKKFRKKGWACATIKYSMKGLCFKVGLLLIAGSLPALAQLGSVWHVPGETRPSSIYPAGMRDALNPNPSASVTFYQGVYKGGGDNQTGGTLYYRFGGGSWQNVALNFHANETGTSVQIWKSSVSMPSAAGTVVDYYFATTFDNRTSPTYIYYNGATATTATQSTAQANP
;
A
#
# COMPACT_ATOMS: atom_id res chain seq x y z
N MET A 1 -66.45 71.48 43.83
CA MET A 1 -66.54 72.50 42.77
C MET A 1 -65.18 72.68 42.10
N ASN A 2 -65.16 72.60 40.76
CA ASN A 2 -64.19 73.11 39.76
C ASN A 2 -62.68 72.76 39.76
N ARG A 3 -62.27 72.13 38.63
CA ARG A 3 -61.19 72.46 37.63
C ARG A 3 -59.75 72.72 38.16
N SER A 4 -58.64 72.42 37.48
CA SER A 4 -58.28 71.91 36.14
C SER A 4 -56.73 71.96 35.97
N MET A 5 -56.14 70.94 35.31
CA MET A 5 -54.97 70.94 34.39
C MET A 5 -53.52 71.31 34.82
N LYS A 6 -52.56 70.38 34.60
CA LYS A 6 -51.49 70.32 33.55
C LYS A 6 -50.14 70.98 33.97
N LYS A 7 -48.93 70.63 33.51
CA LYS A 7 -48.25 69.50 32.82
C LYS A 7 -46.78 70.00 32.57
N PHE A 8 -45.83 69.08 32.43
CA PHE A 8 -44.64 69.12 31.53
C PHE A 8 -43.24 69.75 31.89
N ARG A 9 -42.26 68.84 31.99
CA ARG A 9 -41.02 68.60 31.17
C ARG A 9 -39.72 69.47 31.23
N LYS A 10 -38.63 68.73 31.57
CA LYS A 10 -37.32 68.48 30.87
C LYS A 10 -36.23 69.57 30.76
N LYS A 11 -34.98 69.18 31.10
CA LYS A 11 -33.69 69.22 30.35
C LYS A 11 -32.56 68.92 31.36
N GLY A 12 -31.41 68.27 31.10
CA GLY A 12 -30.71 67.69 29.96
C GLY A 12 -29.25 67.44 30.44
N TRP A 13 -28.64 66.28 30.15
CA TRP A 13 -27.25 65.93 30.53
C TRP A 13 -26.34 65.92 29.30
N ALA A 14 -25.08 66.32 29.50
CA ALA A 14 -24.06 66.47 28.47
C ALA A 14 -23.49 65.12 27.98
N CYS A 15 -23.08 65.12 26.71
CA CYS A 15 -22.62 63.98 25.92
C CYS A 15 -21.08 63.99 25.82
N ALA A 16 -20.45 62.85 26.12
CA ALA A 16 -19.05 62.59 25.82
C ALA A 16 -18.93 61.88 24.46
N THR A 17 -17.93 62.29 23.68
CA THR A 17 -17.73 61.91 22.27
C THR A 17 -16.82 60.69 22.17
N ILE A 18 -17.21 59.66 21.41
CA ILE A 18 -16.28 58.71 20.77
C ILE A 18 -16.78 58.48 19.33
N LYS A 19 -15.91 58.79 18.35
CA LYS A 19 -16.13 58.51 16.92
C LYS A 19 -15.06 57.52 16.44
N TYR A 20 -15.47 56.38 15.87
CA TYR A 20 -14.79 55.65 14.78
C TYR A 20 -15.86 54.78 14.09
N SER A 21 -16.43 55.23 12.96
CA SER A 21 -16.08 54.89 11.56
C SER A 21 -16.50 53.48 11.12
N MET A 22 -17.75 53.35 10.65
CA MET A 22 -18.27 52.21 9.88
C MET A 22 -17.96 52.40 8.40
N LYS A 23 -17.04 51.64 7.80
CA LYS A 23 -17.09 51.31 6.35
C LYS A 23 -16.40 49.97 6.08
N GLY A 24 -17.09 49.08 5.38
CA GLY A 24 -16.46 47.99 4.65
C GLY A 24 -16.66 46.58 5.21
N LEU A 25 -17.91 46.12 5.29
CA LEU A 25 -18.21 44.69 5.37
C LEU A 25 -17.86 44.05 4.02
N CYS A 26 -16.58 43.76 3.80
CA CYS A 26 -16.15 42.94 2.67
C CYS A 26 -16.61 41.50 2.92
N PHE A 27 -17.72 41.11 2.30
CA PHE A 27 -18.10 39.70 2.12
C PHE A 27 -17.04 39.05 1.22
N LYS A 28 -15.90 38.67 1.79
CA LYS A 28 -14.93 37.81 1.11
C LYS A 28 -15.53 36.41 1.14
N VAL A 29 -16.09 36.02 0.00
CA VAL A 29 -16.40 34.64 -0.35
C VAL A 29 -15.12 33.84 -0.15
N GLY A 30 -15.02 33.15 0.99
CA GLY A 30 -14.01 32.15 1.24
C GLY A 30 -14.35 30.94 0.41
N LEU A 31 -13.98 30.94 -0.88
CA LEU A 31 -13.90 29.72 -1.66
C LEU A 31 -12.75 28.91 -1.09
N LEU A 32 -13.05 28.12 -0.06
CA LEU A 32 -12.19 27.10 0.48
C LEU A 32 -11.97 26.07 -0.63
N LEU A 33 -10.89 26.23 -1.39
CA LEU A 33 -10.33 25.19 -2.24
C LEU A 33 -9.88 24.05 -1.31
N ILE A 34 -10.82 23.16 -0.99
CA ILE A 34 -10.50 21.79 -0.63
C ILE A 34 -9.93 21.19 -1.91
N ALA A 35 -8.65 21.43 -2.17
CA ALA A 35 -7.86 20.62 -3.07
C ALA A 35 -7.82 19.23 -2.40
N GLY A 36 -8.86 18.44 -2.63
CA GLY A 36 -8.91 17.05 -2.22
C GLY A 36 -7.69 16.39 -2.81
N SER A 37 -6.75 15.98 -1.95
CA SER A 37 -5.72 15.02 -2.32
C SER A 37 -6.46 13.76 -2.73
N LEU A 38 -6.73 13.62 -4.03
CA LEU A 38 -7.13 12.34 -4.60
C LEU A 38 -6.05 11.35 -4.16
N PRO A 39 -6.41 10.20 -3.57
CA PRO A 39 -5.41 9.21 -3.21
C PRO A 39 -4.66 8.84 -4.48
N ALA A 40 -3.36 9.10 -4.50
CA ALA A 40 -2.50 8.58 -5.56
C ALA A 40 -2.65 7.06 -5.51
N LEU A 41 -3.25 6.47 -6.54
CA LEU A 41 -3.34 5.02 -6.65
C LEU A 41 -1.90 4.50 -6.75
N ALA A 42 -1.55 3.57 -5.86
CA ALA A 42 -0.24 2.97 -5.87
C ALA A 42 -0.04 2.19 -7.19
N GLN A 43 1.05 2.49 -7.89
CA GLN A 43 1.44 1.77 -9.11
C GLN A 43 1.89 0.35 -8.74
N LEU A 44 1.17 -0.65 -9.24
CA LEU A 44 1.54 -2.06 -9.09
C LEU A 44 2.49 -2.47 -10.21
N GLY A 45 3.50 -3.29 -9.89
CA GLY A 45 4.41 -3.88 -10.88
C GLY A 45 3.80 -5.09 -11.58
N SER A 46 4.26 -5.35 -12.80
CA SER A 46 3.97 -6.54 -13.58
C SER A 46 4.77 -7.74 -13.04
N VAL A 47 4.34 -8.24 -11.90
CA VAL A 47 4.97 -9.33 -11.17
C VAL A 47 4.05 -10.54 -11.08
N TRP A 48 4.61 -11.74 -11.00
CA TRP A 48 3.84 -12.96 -10.82
C TRP A 48 4.57 -14.04 -10.02
N HIS A 49 3.75 -14.90 -9.43
CA HIS A 49 4.17 -16.16 -8.83
C HIS A 49 3.05 -17.18 -8.96
N VAL A 50 3.34 -18.32 -9.56
CA VAL A 50 2.45 -19.48 -9.60
C VAL A 50 3.27 -20.71 -9.20
N PRO A 51 2.99 -21.36 -8.06
CA PRO A 51 3.93 -22.32 -7.45
C PRO A 51 4.36 -23.45 -8.40
N GLY A 52 3.40 -24.02 -9.13
CA GLY A 52 3.63 -25.11 -10.07
C GLY A 52 3.92 -24.68 -11.50
N GLU A 53 4.04 -23.38 -11.80
CA GLU A 53 4.28 -22.93 -13.18
C GLU A 53 5.70 -23.28 -13.60
N THR A 54 5.81 -24.18 -14.58
CA THR A 54 7.04 -24.45 -15.33
C THR A 54 7.27 -23.36 -16.38
N ARG A 55 8.53 -23.10 -16.74
CA ARG A 55 8.85 -22.21 -17.86
C ARG A 55 9.62 -22.92 -18.97
N PRO A 56 9.27 -22.68 -20.25
CA PRO A 56 9.97 -23.31 -21.38
C PRO A 56 11.48 -23.03 -21.42
N SER A 57 11.89 -21.83 -20.98
CA SER A 57 13.29 -21.43 -20.93
C SER A 57 14.14 -22.18 -19.91
N SER A 58 13.52 -22.97 -19.03
CA SER A 58 14.20 -23.66 -17.93
C SER A 58 15.00 -22.71 -17.02
N ILE A 59 14.62 -21.44 -16.97
CA ILE A 59 15.27 -20.42 -16.12
C ILE A 59 15.19 -20.75 -14.63
N TYR A 60 14.27 -21.64 -14.25
CA TYR A 60 14.22 -22.32 -12.95
C TYR A 60 13.85 -23.79 -13.18
N PRO A 61 14.22 -24.70 -12.27
CA PRO A 61 14.35 -26.13 -12.58
C PRO A 61 13.02 -26.88 -12.77
N ALA A 62 12.01 -26.64 -11.94
CA ALA A 62 10.77 -27.44 -11.94
C ALA A 62 9.50 -26.60 -11.81
N GLY A 63 9.50 -25.60 -10.94
CA GLY A 63 8.37 -24.69 -10.76
C GLY A 63 8.83 -23.46 -9.99
N MET A 64 7.93 -22.49 -9.85
CA MET A 64 8.26 -21.30 -9.05
C MET A 64 8.32 -21.60 -7.55
N ARG A 65 7.83 -22.76 -7.09
CA ARG A 65 8.15 -23.32 -5.77
C ARG A 65 8.81 -24.68 -5.97
N ASP A 66 10.05 -24.81 -5.53
CA ASP A 66 10.87 -26.01 -5.74
C ASP A 66 11.62 -26.44 -4.47
N ALA A 67 11.38 -27.63 -3.91
CA ALA A 67 10.38 -28.61 -4.34
C ALA A 67 8.94 -28.12 -4.10
N LEU A 68 8.01 -28.52 -4.99
CA LEU A 68 6.58 -28.19 -4.82
C LEU A 68 5.97 -28.91 -3.60
N ASN A 69 6.42 -30.14 -3.35
CA ASN A 69 6.02 -30.99 -2.23
C ASN A 69 7.28 -31.41 -1.45
N PRO A 70 7.78 -30.54 -0.58
CA PRO A 70 9.05 -30.77 0.11
C PRO A 70 8.93 -31.80 1.24
N ASN A 71 10.01 -32.52 1.49
CA ASN A 71 10.17 -33.30 2.72
C ASN A 71 10.35 -32.37 3.93
N PRO A 72 10.07 -32.86 5.15
CA PRO A 72 10.38 -32.10 6.36
C PRO A 72 11.85 -31.69 6.41
N SER A 73 12.12 -30.48 6.92
CA SER A 73 13.47 -29.89 6.98
C SER A 73 14.17 -29.68 5.63
N ALA A 74 13.52 -29.94 4.50
CA ALA A 74 14.10 -29.64 3.19
C ALA A 74 14.19 -28.12 2.95
N SER A 75 15.22 -27.70 2.23
CA SER A 75 15.30 -26.34 1.70
C SER A 75 14.40 -26.21 0.48
N VAL A 76 13.50 -25.23 0.48
CA VAL A 76 12.62 -24.91 -0.65
C VAL A 76 12.96 -23.54 -1.18
N THR A 77 13.09 -23.45 -2.50
CA THR A 77 13.31 -22.21 -3.22
C THR A 77 11.99 -21.70 -3.78
N PHE A 78 11.70 -20.44 -3.52
CA PHE A 78 10.57 -19.70 -4.02
C PHE A 78 11.08 -18.69 -5.04
N TYR A 79 10.71 -18.90 -6.30
CA TYR A 79 10.97 -17.99 -7.41
C TYR A 79 9.80 -17.04 -7.60
N GLN A 80 10.07 -15.84 -8.04
CA GLN A 80 9.07 -14.86 -8.46
C GLN A 80 9.59 -14.18 -9.72
N GLY A 81 8.68 -13.83 -10.62
CA GLY A 81 9.03 -13.21 -11.88
C GLY A 81 8.46 -11.81 -12.03
N VAL A 82 9.17 -10.97 -12.78
CA VAL A 82 8.74 -9.62 -13.14
C VAL A 82 9.00 -9.36 -14.62
N TYR A 83 8.06 -8.67 -15.27
CA TYR A 83 8.21 -8.19 -16.64
C TYR A 83 8.66 -6.73 -16.61
N LYS A 84 9.96 -6.48 -16.76
CA LYS A 84 10.55 -5.13 -16.75
C LYS A 84 10.30 -4.35 -18.04
N GLY A 85 9.73 -4.95 -19.08
CA GLY A 85 9.48 -4.28 -20.36
C GLY A 85 8.49 -3.11 -20.27
N GLY A 86 7.64 -3.09 -19.24
CA GLY A 86 6.76 -1.97 -18.89
C GLY A 86 7.39 -0.93 -17.95
N GLY A 87 8.69 -1.03 -17.65
CA GLY A 87 9.39 -0.18 -16.68
C GLY A 87 9.43 -0.74 -15.26
N ASP A 88 8.96 -1.96 -15.01
CA ASP A 88 9.01 -2.62 -13.70
C ASP A 88 10.37 -3.28 -13.44
N ASN A 89 11.46 -2.50 -13.50
CA ASN A 89 12.77 -3.04 -13.17
C ASN A 89 12.87 -3.26 -11.65
N GLN A 90 12.77 -4.53 -11.25
CA GLN A 90 12.86 -4.91 -9.85
C GLN A 90 14.31 -4.78 -9.39
N THR A 91 14.50 -4.24 -8.18
CA THR A 91 15.81 -4.01 -7.55
C THR A 91 16.00 -4.82 -6.28
N GLY A 92 14.93 -5.44 -5.79
CA GLY A 92 14.95 -6.23 -4.57
C GLY A 92 13.57 -6.77 -4.22
N GLY A 93 13.45 -7.17 -2.96
CA GLY A 93 12.17 -7.54 -2.37
C GLY A 93 12.36 -8.50 -1.20
N THR A 94 11.24 -8.99 -0.71
CA THR A 94 11.16 -9.81 0.49
C THR A 94 10.12 -10.90 0.28
N LEU A 95 10.47 -12.14 0.62
CA LEU A 95 9.51 -13.21 0.84
C LEU A 95 9.11 -13.18 2.31
N TYR A 96 7.82 -13.06 2.57
CA TYR A 96 7.24 -13.22 3.90
C TYR A 96 6.61 -14.59 3.99
N TYR A 97 6.82 -15.29 5.10
CA TYR A 97 6.30 -16.64 5.29
C TYR A 97 5.98 -16.90 6.77
N ARG A 98 5.13 -17.88 7.04
CA ARG A 98 4.90 -18.41 8.39
C ARG A 98 4.57 -19.90 8.33
N PHE A 99 4.77 -20.56 9.45
CA PHE A 99 4.48 -21.98 9.61
C PHE A 99 3.31 -22.18 10.57
N GLY A 100 2.35 -23.03 10.20
CA GLY A 100 1.24 -23.44 11.08
C GLY A 100 0.41 -22.28 11.63
N GLY A 101 0.27 -21.18 10.88
CA GLY A 101 -0.43 -19.98 11.34
C GLY A 101 0.29 -19.16 12.42
N GLY A 102 1.57 -19.45 12.69
CA GLY A 102 2.40 -18.71 13.65
C GLY A 102 2.77 -17.29 13.21
N SER A 103 3.80 -16.72 13.83
CA SER A 103 4.28 -15.38 13.50
C SER A 103 4.89 -15.31 12.10
N TRP A 104 4.64 -14.20 11.40
CA TRP A 104 5.28 -13.89 10.13
C TRP A 104 6.80 -13.72 10.31
N GLN A 105 7.54 -14.42 9.46
CA GLN A 105 8.97 -14.32 9.26
C GLN A 105 9.23 -13.72 7.87
N ASN A 106 10.48 -13.36 7.60
CA ASN A 106 10.85 -12.83 6.30
C ASN A 106 12.28 -13.20 5.91
N VAL A 107 12.53 -13.20 4.60
CA VAL A 107 13.84 -13.41 3.99
C VAL A 107 13.92 -12.59 2.71
N ALA A 108 15.09 -12.01 2.41
CA ALA A 108 15.26 -11.21 1.21
C ALA A 108 15.08 -12.03 -0.07
N LEU A 109 14.52 -11.40 -1.10
CA LEU A 109 14.57 -11.89 -2.48
C LEU A 109 15.90 -11.45 -3.10
N ASN A 110 16.57 -12.40 -3.74
CA ASN A 110 17.81 -12.18 -4.44
C ASN A 110 17.60 -12.34 -5.94
N PHE A 111 18.31 -11.54 -6.74
CA PHE A 111 18.28 -11.70 -8.19
C PHE A 111 18.74 -13.11 -8.57
N HIS A 112 17.98 -13.79 -9.43
CA HIS A 112 18.34 -15.09 -9.94
C HIS A 112 18.94 -14.99 -11.34
N ALA A 113 18.18 -14.45 -12.29
CA ALA A 113 18.56 -14.36 -13.70
C ALA A 113 17.65 -13.41 -14.48
N ASN A 114 18.14 -12.90 -15.61
CA ASN A 114 17.28 -12.40 -16.69
C ASN A 114 17.02 -13.56 -17.65
N GLU A 115 15.79 -13.65 -18.15
CA GLU A 115 15.48 -14.59 -19.21
C GLU A 115 16.01 -14.06 -20.55
N THR A 116 16.78 -14.90 -21.24
CA THR A 116 17.46 -14.49 -22.47
C THR A 116 16.44 -14.22 -23.58
N GLY A 117 16.60 -13.09 -24.27
CA GLY A 117 15.72 -12.69 -25.36
C GLY A 117 14.34 -12.18 -24.91
N THR A 118 14.11 -12.00 -23.61
CA THR A 118 12.86 -11.43 -23.07
C THR A 118 13.16 -10.27 -22.11
N SER A 119 12.09 -9.56 -21.71
CA SER A 119 12.17 -8.52 -20.67
C SER A 119 11.75 -9.06 -19.31
N VAL A 120 12.10 -10.30 -19.00
CA VAL A 120 11.79 -10.92 -17.71
C VAL A 120 13.01 -11.00 -16.80
N GLN A 121 12.83 -10.61 -15.54
CA GLN A 121 13.73 -10.96 -14.44
C GLN A 121 13.08 -12.01 -13.55
N ILE A 122 13.89 -12.95 -13.09
CA ILE A 122 13.53 -13.93 -12.06
C ILE A 122 14.31 -13.60 -10.80
N TRP A 123 13.60 -13.64 -9.68
CA TRP A 123 14.10 -13.45 -8.33
C TRP A 123 13.80 -14.69 -7.51
N LYS A 124 14.58 -14.93 -6.46
CA LYS A 124 14.37 -16.10 -5.60
C LYS A 124 14.73 -15.85 -4.15
N SER A 125 14.14 -16.66 -3.28
CA SER A 125 14.61 -16.86 -1.91
C SER A 125 14.45 -18.31 -1.50
N SER A 126 15.17 -18.75 -0.48
CA SER A 126 15.12 -20.13 0.02
C SER A 126 14.77 -20.15 1.49
N VAL A 127 13.88 -21.06 1.88
CA VAL A 127 13.40 -21.24 3.24
C VAL A 127 13.53 -22.72 3.62
N SER A 128 14.02 -22.99 4.83
CA SER A 128 14.03 -24.35 5.38
C SER A 128 12.64 -24.71 5.90
N MET A 129 12.09 -25.82 5.41
CA MET A 129 10.78 -26.30 5.83
C MET A 129 10.79 -26.77 7.29
N PRO A 130 9.66 -26.71 8.00
CA PRO A 130 9.56 -27.24 9.35
C PRO A 130 9.84 -28.75 9.39
N SER A 131 10.35 -29.23 10.52
CA SER A 131 10.60 -30.67 10.74
C SER A 131 9.33 -31.49 10.93
N ALA A 132 8.22 -30.84 11.30
CA ALA A 132 6.92 -31.48 11.43
C ALA A 132 6.23 -31.57 10.06
N ALA A 133 6.08 -32.80 9.56
CA ALA A 133 5.34 -33.08 8.32
C ALA A 133 3.89 -32.60 8.40
N GLY A 134 3.35 -32.11 7.28
CA GLY A 134 1.97 -31.59 7.20
C GLY A 134 1.77 -30.18 7.76
N THR A 135 2.83 -29.53 8.29
CA THR A 135 2.75 -28.13 8.68
C THR A 135 2.44 -27.25 7.48
N VAL A 136 1.37 -26.47 7.57
CA VAL A 136 0.98 -25.51 6.53
C VAL A 136 2.01 -24.38 6.46
N VAL A 137 2.38 -24.00 5.23
CA VAL A 137 3.28 -22.89 4.94
C VAL A 137 2.49 -21.83 4.18
N ASP A 138 2.29 -20.69 4.82
CA ASP A 138 1.66 -19.52 4.22
C ASP A 138 2.77 -18.56 3.80
N TYR A 139 2.65 -17.91 2.64
CA TYR A 139 3.68 -16.97 2.18
C TYR A 139 3.15 -15.96 1.16
N TYR A 140 3.80 -14.81 1.07
CA TYR A 140 3.55 -13.79 0.05
C TYR A 140 4.84 -13.02 -0.23
N PHE A 141 4.90 -12.32 -1.35
CA PHE A 141 6.08 -11.53 -1.75
C PHE A 141 5.81 -10.05 -1.59
N ALA A 142 6.87 -9.27 -1.36
CA ALA A 142 6.89 -7.82 -1.47
C ALA A 142 8.04 -7.42 -2.38
N THR A 143 7.75 -6.94 -3.57
CA THR A 143 8.75 -6.61 -4.60
C THR A 143 9.06 -5.12 -4.60
N THR A 144 10.33 -4.75 -4.74
CA THR A 144 10.78 -3.35 -4.79
C THR A 144 11.36 -3.01 -6.16
N PHE A 145 11.14 -1.78 -6.62
CA PHE A 145 11.54 -1.33 -7.96
C PHE A 145 12.41 -0.08 -7.85
N ASP A 146 13.12 0.26 -8.92
CA ASP A 146 13.92 1.49 -9.01
C ASP A 146 13.08 2.77 -9.18
N ASN A 147 11.87 2.63 -9.71
CA ASN A 147 11.03 3.76 -10.11
C ASN A 147 9.87 4.06 -9.15
N ARG A 148 9.77 3.35 -8.01
CA ARG A 148 8.75 3.62 -6.98
C ARG A 148 9.22 3.16 -5.61
N THR A 149 8.69 3.77 -4.56
CA THR A 149 9.03 3.46 -3.16
C THR A 149 8.13 2.37 -2.57
N SER A 150 6.86 2.34 -2.96
CA SER A 150 5.89 1.36 -2.45
C SER A 150 6.11 -0.03 -3.07
N PRO A 151 6.17 -1.10 -2.26
CA PRO A 151 6.27 -2.45 -2.80
C PRO A 151 5.01 -2.86 -3.56
N THR A 152 5.16 -3.79 -4.51
CA THR A 152 4.02 -4.59 -5.01
C THR A 152 4.01 -5.92 -4.28
N TYR A 153 2.92 -6.19 -3.57
CA TYR A 153 2.72 -7.44 -2.87
C TYR A 153 2.09 -8.48 -3.79
N ILE A 154 2.58 -9.71 -3.76
CA ILE A 154 2.09 -10.83 -4.56
C ILE A 154 1.62 -11.92 -3.63
N TYR A 155 0.43 -12.44 -3.88
CA TYR A 155 -0.14 -13.56 -3.15
C TYR A 155 -0.94 -14.45 -4.11
N TYR A 156 -1.36 -15.63 -3.66
CA TYR A 156 -2.09 -16.57 -4.50
C TYR A 156 -3.57 -16.63 -4.12
N ASN A 157 -4.46 -16.40 -5.09
CA ASN A 157 -5.90 -16.53 -4.92
C ASN A 157 -6.53 -17.25 -6.12
N GLY A 158 -6.11 -18.50 -6.35
CA GLY A 158 -6.44 -19.26 -7.56
C GLY A 158 -5.67 -18.85 -8.81
N ALA A 159 -5.02 -17.70 -8.78
CA ALA A 159 -4.04 -17.20 -9.74
C ALA A 159 -3.11 -16.19 -9.03
N THR A 160 -2.11 -15.67 -9.75
CA THR A 160 -1.35 -14.50 -9.29
C THR A 160 -2.30 -13.35 -8.98
N ALA A 161 -2.22 -12.82 -7.76
CA ALA A 161 -2.89 -11.59 -7.35
C ALA A 161 -1.87 -10.58 -6.83
N THR A 162 -2.11 -9.30 -7.08
CA THR A 162 -1.22 -8.20 -6.67
C THR A 162 -1.98 -7.14 -5.89
N THR A 163 -1.32 -6.55 -4.89
CA THR A 163 -1.88 -5.45 -4.10
C THR A 163 -0.80 -4.48 -3.66
N ALA A 164 -1.18 -3.25 -3.33
CA ALA A 164 -0.31 -2.25 -2.72
C ALA A 164 -0.29 -2.34 -1.18
N THR A 165 -1.16 -3.17 -0.61
CA THR A 165 -1.41 -3.23 0.83
C THR A 165 -0.92 -4.54 1.42
N GLN A 166 0.07 -4.48 2.30
CA GLN A 166 0.65 -5.67 2.94
C GLN A 166 -0.39 -6.50 3.70
N SER A 167 -1.29 -5.85 4.44
CA SER A 167 -2.32 -6.55 5.23
C SER A 167 -3.29 -7.32 4.35
N THR A 168 -3.56 -6.87 3.12
CA THR A 168 -4.37 -7.62 2.15
C THR A 168 -3.66 -8.89 1.71
N ALA A 169 -2.35 -8.82 1.41
CA ALA A 169 -1.57 -10.00 1.05
C ALA A 169 -1.44 -10.97 2.23
N GLN A 170 -1.21 -10.47 3.45
CA GLN A 170 -1.15 -11.29 4.67
C GLN A 170 -2.46 -12.00 5.00
N ALA A 171 -3.60 -11.41 4.64
CA ALA A 171 -4.92 -12.01 4.84
C ALA A 171 -5.26 -13.08 3.78
N ASN A 172 -4.52 -13.13 2.68
CA ASN A 172 -4.74 -14.04 1.56
C ASN A 172 -3.42 -14.69 1.11
N PRO A 173 -2.64 -15.31 2.01
CA PRO A 173 -1.32 -15.79 1.68
C PRO A 173 -1.35 -16.97 0.70
#